data_AF-A0A1B6HVR7-F1
#
_entry.id   AF-A0A1B6HVR7-F1
#
_cell.length_a   1.000
_cell.length_b   1.000
_cell.length_c   1.000
_cell.angle_alpha   90.00
_cell.angle_beta   90.00
_cell.angle_gamma   90.00
#
_symmetry.space_group_name_H-M   'P 1'
#
loop_
_entity.id
_entity.type
_entity.pdbx_description
1 polymer ?
#
loop_
_entity_poly.entity_id
_entity_poly.type
_entity_poly.pdbx_seq_one_letter_code
_entity_poly.pdbx_strand_id
1 'polypeptide(L)'
;LSAELPPVPALTTAVDINIVYSLVGPVARPQAKIIAAYLDLLPSANTCESNHTTVVVETSVRFIDKTTPAVTKFAQPPVYEIKLPQDFFYPFLSAGSGIHPSKEIMLLVVIFCNVVREYF
;
A
#
# COMPACT_ATOMS: atom_id res chain seq x y z
N LEU A 1 50.09 -15.31 -20.89
CA LEU A 1 48.92 -15.74 -20.08
C LEU A 1 49.29 -15.56 -18.62
N SER A 2 48.65 -14.63 -17.92
CA SER A 2 48.80 -14.53 -16.47
C SER A 2 47.97 -15.66 -15.85
N ALA A 3 48.59 -16.58 -15.14
CA ALA A 3 47.88 -17.66 -14.46
C ALA A 3 47.26 -17.08 -13.19
N GLU A 4 45.93 -17.10 -13.11
CA GLU A 4 45.17 -16.80 -11.89
C GLU A 4 45.53 -17.87 -10.85
N LEU A 5 46.14 -17.49 -9.73
CA LEU A 5 46.44 -18.41 -8.63
C LEU A 5 45.11 -18.90 -8.01
N PRO A 6 44.99 -20.19 -7.66
CA PRO A 6 43.81 -20.70 -6.97
C PRO A 6 43.63 -19.98 -5.62
N PRO A 7 42.38 -19.67 -5.22
CA PRO A 7 42.12 -19.02 -3.95
C PRO A 7 42.61 -19.90 -2.80
N VAL A 8 43.31 -19.28 -1.85
CA VAL A 8 43.82 -19.94 -0.64
C VAL A 8 42.63 -20.55 0.14
N PRO A 9 42.75 -21.77 0.70
CA PRO A 9 41.70 -22.35 1.53
C PRO A 9 41.43 -21.44 2.75
N ALA A 10 40.24 -20.84 2.79
CA ALA A 10 39.80 -19.97 3.87
C ALA A 10 39.09 -20.79 4.96
N LEU A 11 39.55 -20.70 6.21
CA LEU A 11 38.91 -21.32 7.37
C LEU A 11 37.88 -20.34 7.95
N THR A 12 36.60 -20.71 7.99
CA THR A 12 35.56 -19.91 8.67
C THR A 12 35.68 -20.06 10.18
N THR A 13 35.87 -18.95 10.89
CA THR A 13 36.01 -18.95 12.35
C THR A 13 34.93 -18.16 13.07
N ALA A 14 34.15 -17.35 12.36
CA ALA A 14 33.06 -16.60 12.98
C ALA A 14 31.75 -16.75 12.21
N VAL A 15 30.64 -16.75 12.95
CA VAL A 15 29.28 -16.86 12.43
C VAL A 15 28.42 -15.74 13.03
N ASP A 16 27.89 -14.89 12.17
CA ASP A 16 26.93 -13.85 12.54
C ASP A 16 25.52 -14.29 12.13
N ILE A 17 24.65 -14.54 13.12
CA ILE A 17 23.26 -14.91 12.93
C ILE A 17 22.40 -13.65 12.96
N ASN A 18 21.80 -13.29 11.84
CA ASN A 18 20.94 -12.12 11.72
C ASN A 18 19.47 -12.55 11.70
N ILE A 19 18.71 -12.13 12.71
CA ILE A 19 17.26 -12.34 12.82
C ILE A 19 16.58 -11.02 12.52
N VAL A 20 15.88 -10.95 11.40
CA VAL A 20 15.11 -9.77 11.01
C VAL A 20 13.66 -9.94 11.44
N TYR A 21 13.13 -8.98 12.19
CA TYR A 21 11.75 -8.99 12.65
C TYR A 21 11.02 -7.69 12.28
N SER A 22 9.70 -7.76 12.26
CA SER A 22 8.81 -6.60 12.12
C SER A 22 7.60 -6.78 13.02
N LEU A 23 7.07 -5.68 13.52
CA LEU A 23 5.77 -5.64 14.17
C LEU A 23 4.65 -5.72 13.11
N VAL A 24 3.73 -6.66 13.28
CA VAL A 24 2.60 -6.92 12.37
C VAL A 24 1.31 -7.01 13.19
N GLY A 25 0.21 -6.44 12.67
CA GLY A 25 -1.11 -6.55 13.27
C GLY A 25 -1.80 -5.21 13.48
N PRO A 26 -2.83 -5.16 14.35
CA PRO A 26 -3.57 -3.93 14.64
C PRO A 26 -2.67 -2.84 15.23
N VAL A 27 -2.97 -1.58 14.89
CA VAL A 27 -2.26 -0.39 15.42
C VAL A 27 -2.23 -0.39 16.95
N ALA A 28 -3.32 -0.80 17.59
CA ALA A 28 -3.45 -0.83 19.05
C ALA A 28 -2.66 -1.97 19.73
N ARG A 29 -2.33 -3.04 18.99
CA ARG A 29 -1.66 -4.23 19.56
C ARG A 29 -0.84 -4.95 18.49
N PRO A 30 0.30 -4.37 18.08
CA PRO A 30 1.21 -5.05 17.17
C PRO A 30 1.84 -6.31 17.81
N GLN A 31 2.17 -7.30 16.99
CA GLN A 31 2.89 -8.50 17.40
C GLN A 31 4.19 -8.64 16.61
N ALA A 32 5.29 -8.98 17.29
CA ALA A 32 6.58 -9.21 16.64
C ALA A 32 6.53 -10.50 15.81
N LYS A 33 6.99 -10.42 14.56
CA LYS A 33 7.09 -11.54 13.63
C LYS A 33 8.46 -11.54 12.96
N ILE A 34 9.12 -12.70 12.95
CA ILE A 34 10.35 -12.90 12.19
C ILE A 34 10.00 -12.91 10.70
N ILE A 35 10.65 -12.06 9.92
CA ILE A 35 10.43 -11.93 8.48
C ILE A 35 11.57 -12.52 7.65
N ALA A 36 12.78 -12.58 8.21
CA ALA A 36 13.92 -13.23 7.60
C ALA A 36 14.92 -13.65 8.68
N ALA A 37 15.71 -14.69 8.38
CA ALA A 37 16.88 -15.07 9.15
C ALA A 37 17.97 -15.49 8.17
N TYR A 38 19.19 -15.00 8.37
CA TYR A 38 20.33 -15.35 7.53
C TYR A 38 21.62 -15.36 8.36
N LEU A 39 22.65 -16.01 7.82
CA LEU A 39 23.93 -16.17 8.46
C LEU A 39 25.01 -15.55 7.58
N ASP A 40 25.88 -14.77 8.21
CA ASP A 40 27.11 -14.28 7.59
C ASP A 40 28.28 -15.09 8.16
N LEU A 41 28.97 -15.81 7.28
CA LEU A 41 30.15 -16.60 7.62
C LEU A 41 31.38 -15.74 7.43
N LEU A 42 32.12 -15.53 8.50
CA LEU A 42 33.31 -14.68 8.52
C LEU A 42 34.57 -15.56 8.47
N PRO A 43 35.35 -15.47 7.38
CA PRO A 43 36.60 -16.21 7.26
C PRO A 43 37.65 -15.65 8.21
N SER A 44 38.47 -16.53 8.76
CA SER A 44 39.65 -16.17 9.52
C SER A 44 40.71 -15.61 8.58
N ALA A 45 41.26 -14.45 8.92
CA ALA A 45 42.45 -13.91 8.27
C ALA A 45 43.75 -14.61 8.74
N ASN A 46 43.65 -15.50 9.73
CA ASN A 46 44.82 -16.12 10.34
C ASN A 46 45.31 -17.26 9.45
N THR A 47 46.46 -17.06 8.82
CA THR A 47 47.26 -18.14 8.25
C THR A 47 47.77 -19.01 9.39
N CYS A 48 47.49 -20.31 9.34
CA CYS A 48 48.00 -21.26 10.32
C CYS A 48 49.54 -21.37 10.20
N GLU A 49 50.28 -20.45 10.82
CA GLU A 49 51.74 -20.35 10.69
C GLU A 49 52.53 -21.28 11.64
N SER A 50 51.87 -22.00 12.56
CA SER A 50 52.59 -22.92 13.46
C SER A 50 51.78 -24.17 13.84
N ASN A 51 52.49 -25.22 14.26
CA ASN A 51 51.93 -26.52 14.67
C ASN A 51 50.99 -26.45 15.90
N HIS A 52 50.88 -25.30 16.57
CA HIS A 52 49.99 -25.05 17.71
C HIS A 52 49.19 -23.75 17.50
N THR A 53 48.36 -23.71 16.47
CA THR A 53 47.44 -22.59 16.23
C THR A 53 46.13 -22.79 16.98
N THR A 54 45.91 -22.00 18.03
CA THR A 54 44.60 -21.88 18.67
C THR A 54 43.66 -21.12 17.75
N VAL A 55 42.58 -21.78 17.32
CA VAL A 55 41.54 -21.17 16.50
C VAL A 55 40.43 -20.68 17.44
N VAL A 56 40.21 -19.37 17.47
CA VAL A 56 39.09 -18.77 18.21
C VAL A 56 37.84 -18.86 17.32
N VAL A 57 36.79 -19.47 17.84
CA VAL A 57 35.49 -19.56 17.15
C VAL A 57 34.52 -18.59 17.82
N GLU A 58 33.94 -17.69 17.04
CA GLU A 58 33.01 -16.67 17.53
C GLU A 58 31.61 -16.83 16.91
N THR A 59 30.58 -16.63 17.73
CA THR A 59 29.19 -16.63 17.29
C THR A 59 28.50 -15.39 17.80
N SER A 60 27.89 -14.63 16.90
CA SER A 60 27.07 -13.46 17.24
C SER A 60 25.62 -13.67 16.82
N VAL A 61 24.69 -13.06 17.56
CA VAL A 61 23.27 -13.05 17.20
C VAL A 61 22.76 -11.62 17.24
N ARG A 62 22.21 -11.15 16.12
CA ARG A 62 21.68 -9.79 15.95
C ARG A 62 20.20 -9.83 15.65
N PHE A 63 19.44 -8.96 16.32
CA PHE A 63 18.01 -8.75 16.05
C PHE A 63 17.84 -7.42 15.33
N ILE A 64 17.33 -7.47 14.10
CA ILE A 64 17.19 -6.31 13.21
C ILE A 64 15.71 -5.96 13.09
N ASP A 65 15.34 -4.79 13.58
CA ASP A 65 13.98 -4.25 13.44
C ASP A 65 13.78 -3.66 12.03
N LYS A 66 12.76 -4.14 11.33
CA LYS A 66 12.29 -3.61 10.03
C LYS A 66 10.83 -3.15 10.08
N THR A 67 10.34 -2.80 11.26
CA THR A 67 8.99 -2.29 11.46
C THR A 67 8.77 -0.98 10.71
N THR A 68 7.72 -0.94 9.89
CA THR A 68 7.24 0.29 9.26
C THR A 68 6.19 0.98 10.15
N PRO A 69 6.11 2.33 10.14
CA PRO A 69 5.06 3.05 10.86
C PRO A 69 3.66 2.54 10.49
N ALA A 70 2.83 2.29 11.49
CA ALA A 70 1.48 1.83 11.26
C ALA A 70 0.62 2.96 10.67
N VAL A 71 -0.14 2.65 9.62
CA VAL A 71 -1.07 3.61 8.99
C VAL A 71 -2.50 3.23 9.37
N THR A 72 -3.22 4.17 9.96
CA THR A 72 -4.65 4.01 10.24
C THR A 72 -5.43 4.08 8.93
N LYS A 73 -6.00 2.93 8.53
CA LYS A 73 -6.94 2.88 7.40
C LYS A 73 -8.35 2.79 7.95
N PHE A 74 -9.14 3.83 7.70
CA PHE A 74 -10.56 3.81 8.02
C PHE A 74 -11.32 3.04 6.94
N ALA A 75 -12.37 2.33 7.34
CA ALA A 75 -13.30 1.76 6.39
C ALA A 75 -13.92 2.89 5.56
N GLN A 76 -14.10 2.65 4.26
CA GLN A 76 -14.90 3.57 3.45
C GLN A 76 -16.32 3.60 4.01
N PRO A 77 -16.97 4.77 4.06
CA PRO A 77 -18.37 4.84 4.44
C PRO A 77 -19.18 3.96 3.49
N PRO A 78 -20.16 3.19 3.99
CA PRO A 78 -21.00 2.37 3.13
C PRO A 78 -21.76 3.27 2.15
N VAL A 79 -21.80 2.86 0.88
CA VAL A 79 -22.63 3.51 -0.13
C VAL A 79 -24.04 2.92 0.00
N TYR A 80 -25.00 3.76 0.39
CA TYR A 80 -26.40 3.37 0.45
C TYR A 80 -27.08 3.66 -0.89
N GLU A 81 -27.60 2.63 -1.54
CA GLU A 81 -28.55 2.79 -2.65
C GLU A 81 -29.94 3.08 -2.07
N ILE A 82 -30.24 4.36 -1.87
CA ILE A 82 -31.58 4.77 -1.44
C ILE A 82 -32.52 4.68 -2.64
N LYS A 83 -33.24 3.56 -2.76
CA LYS A 83 -34.36 3.42 -3.70
C LYS A 83 -35.60 4.01 -3.06
N LEU A 84 -35.91 5.26 -3.42
CA LEU A 84 -37.14 5.91 -2.99
C LEU A 84 -38.35 5.19 -3.60
N PRO A 85 -39.45 5.00 -2.85
CA PRO A 85 -40.73 4.57 -3.42
C PRO A 85 -41.17 5.52 -4.55
N GLN A 86 -41.93 4.98 -5.51
CA GLN A 86 -42.42 5.75 -6.66
C GLN A 86 -43.19 7.02 -6.25
N ASP A 87 -43.89 6.97 -5.11
CA ASP A 87 -44.74 8.05 -4.63
C ASP A 87 -44.09 8.91 -3.54
N PHE A 88 -42.76 8.82 -3.34
CA PHE A 88 -42.04 9.61 -2.33
C PHE A 88 -42.28 11.13 -2.46
N PHE A 89 -42.54 11.61 -3.69
CA PHE A 89 -42.75 13.03 -3.98
C PHE A 89 -44.23 13.44 -4.04
N TYR A 90 -45.18 12.58 -3.70
CA TYR A 90 -46.61 12.93 -3.71
C TYR A 90 -47.05 13.60 -2.39
N PRO A 91 -47.83 14.70 -2.41
CA PRO A 91 -48.39 15.44 -3.54
C PRO A 91 -47.59 16.71 -3.89
N PHE A 92 -46.29 16.78 -3.59
CA PHE A 92 -45.49 18.00 -3.78
C PHE A 92 -45.42 18.44 -5.25
N LEU A 93 -45.58 17.50 -6.20
CA LEU A 93 -45.75 17.79 -7.62
C LEU A 93 -47.19 18.18 -8.01
N SER A 94 -48.19 17.73 -7.26
CA SER A 94 -49.61 17.97 -7.52
C SER A 94 -50.11 19.31 -6.97
N ALA A 95 -49.36 19.94 -6.06
CA ALA A 95 -49.66 21.27 -5.52
C ALA A 95 -49.13 22.42 -6.40
N GLY A 96 -48.50 22.10 -7.54
CA GLY A 96 -48.18 23.08 -8.56
C GLY A 96 -49.45 23.45 -9.32
N SER A 97 -49.99 24.64 -9.04
CA SER A 97 -50.92 25.35 -9.91
C SER A 97 -50.54 25.07 -11.36
N GLY A 98 -51.43 24.46 -12.13
CA GLY A 98 -51.20 24.16 -13.54
C GLY A 98 -50.71 25.44 -14.21
N ILE A 99 -49.42 25.50 -14.54
CA ILE A 99 -48.88 26.50 -15.44
C ILE A 99 -49.46 26.10 -16.78
N HIS A 100 -50.69 26.54 -17.04
CA HIS A 100 -51.24 26.60 -18.37
C HIS A 100 -50.47 27.74 -19.03
N PRO A 101 -49.49 27.48 -19.91
CA PRO A 101 -48.86 28.56 -20.63
C PRO A 101 -49.98 29.31 -21.35
N SER A 102 -50.09 30.62 -21.11
CA SER A 102 -51.01 31.45 -21.87
C SER A 102 -50.67 31.31 -23.35
N LYS A 103 -51.68 31.43 -24.22
CA LYS A 103 -51.48 31.31 -25.68
C LYS A 103 -50.38 32.25 -26.18
N GLU A 104 -50.21 33.40 -25.53
CA GLU A 104 -49.16 34.37 -25.77
C GLU A 104 -47.74 33.83 -25.53
N ILE A 105 -47.52 33.08 -24.44
CA ILE A 105 -46.20 32.50 -24.12
C ILE A 105 -45.86 31.39 -25.13
N MET A 106 -46.84 30.58 -25.53
CA MET A 106 -46.68 29.58 -26.59
C MET A 106 -46.28 30.24 -27.93
N LEU A 107 -46.94 31.36 -28.30
CA LEU A 107 -46.63 32.10 -29.51
C LEU A 107 -45.18 32.64 -29.49
N LEU A 108 -44.75 33.22 -28.36
CA LEU A 108 -43.38 33.73 -28.20
C LEU A 108 -42.33 32.62 -28.32
N VAL A 109 -42.57 31.44 -27.74
CA VAL A 109 -41.67 30.29 -27.88
C VAL A 109 -41.59 29.83 -29.33
N VAL A 110 -42.71 29.76 -30.05
CA VAL A 110 -42.73 29.37 -31.47
C VAL A 110 -41.98 30.40 -32.32
N ILE A 111 -42.19 31.70 -32.09
CA ILE A 111 -41.45 32.76 -32.80
C ILE A 111 -39.95 32.64 -32.51
N PHE A 112 -39.58 32.49 -31.24
CA PHE A 112 -38.17 32.34 -30.85
C PHE A 112 -37.53 31.11 -31.50
N CYS A 113 -38.20 29.96 -31.51
CA CYS A 113 -37.70 28.75 -32.17
C CYS A 113 -37.53 28.93 -33.69
N ASN A 114 -38.46 29.63 -34.35
CA ASN A 114 -38.35 29.88 -35.79
C ASN A 114 -37.21 30.85 -36.10
N VAL A 115 -37.04 31.90 -35.29
CA VAL A 115 -35.93 32.84 -35.43
C VAL A 115 -34.60 32.11 -35.22
N VAL A 116 -34.43 31.35 -34.14
CA VAL A 116 -33.19 30.62 -33.87
C VAL A 116 -32.84 29.65 -35.00
N ARG A 117 -33.84 28.99 -35.61
CA ARG A 117 -33.65 28.10 -36.77
C ARG A 117 -33.24 28.83 -38.05
N GLU A 118 -33.53 30.12 -38.19
CA GLU A 118 -33.06 30.90 -39.34
C GLU A 118 -31.63 31.43 -39.14
N TYR A 119 -31.16 31.51 -37.89
CA TYR A 119 -29.84 31.99 -37.53
C TYR A 119 -28.78 30.89 -37.34
N PHE A 120 -29.16 29.60 -37.31
CA PHE A 120 -28.29 28.43 -37.19
C PHE A 120 -28.71 27.32 -38.15
#